data_AF-A0A3D3RGN1-F1
#
_entry.id   AF-A0A3D3RGN1-F1
#
_cell.length_a   1.000
_cell.length_b   1.000
_cell.length_c   1.000
_cell.angle_alpha   90.00
_cell.angle_beta   90.00
_cell.angle_gamma   90.00
#
_symmetry.space_group_name_H-M   'P 1'
#
loop_
_entity.id
_entity.type
_entity.pdbx_description
1 polymer ?
#
loop_
_entity_poly.entity_id
_entity_poly.type
_entity_poly.pdbx_seq_one_letter_code
_entity_poly.pdbx_strand_id
1 'polypeptide(L)'
;SFIPPQRPELPAVKETNWPQTAIDRFVLARLEREQLPPSPRADKATLCRRLSLDLTGLPPTLDELETFLNDHTPQAYEKLVDRLLSSPRYGEHRARYWLDA
;
A
#
# COMPACT_ATOMS: atom_id res chain seq x y z
N SER A 1 29.59 -18.94 2.05
CA SER A 1 28.94 -19.38 3.29
C SER A 1 27.58 -18.72 3.38
N PHE A 2 26.56 -19.40 3.92
CA PHE A 2 25.26 -18.78 4.22
C PHE A 2 25.28 -18.30 5.67
N ILE A 3 25.19 -16.99 5.87
CA ILE A 3 25.16 -16.36 7.20
C ILE A 3 23.69 -16.04 7.53
N PRO A 4 23.18 -16.42 8.71
CA PRO A 4 21.80 -16.12 9.08
C PRO A 4 21.60 -14.59 9.25
N PRO A 5 20.49 -14.02 8.74
CA PRO A 5 20.22 -12.59 8.91
C PRO A 5 19.93 -12.27 10.38
N GLN A 6 20.60 -11.26 10.91
CA GLN A 6 20.31 -10.71 12.24
C GLN A 6 19.28 -9.58 12.12
N ARG A 7 18.38 -9.46 13.11
CA ARG A 7 17.37 -8.40 13.13
C ARG A 7 18.01 -7.10 13.65
N PRO A 8 18.00 -5.99 12.89
CA PRO A 8 18.53 -4.72 13.37
C PRO A 8 17.63 -4.13 14.47
N GLU A 9 18.22 -3.31 15.33
CA GLU A 9 17.50 -2.48 16.28
C GLU A 9 16.64 -1.42 15.55
N LEU A 10 15.54 -1.01 16.17
CA LEU A 10 14.65 0.00 15.60
C LEU A 10 15.18 1.40 15.93
N PRO A 11 15.30 2.31 14.95
CA PRO A 11 15.82 3.64 15.21
C PRO A 11 14.88 4.43 16.13
N ALA A 12 15.48 5.33 16.92
CA ALA A 12 14.74 6.40 17.59
C ALA A 12 14.18 7.38 16.54
N VAL A 13 12.96 7.83 16.78
CA VAL A 13 12.22 8.82 15.97
C VAL A 13 11.52 9.78 16.93
N LYS A 14 11.32 11.02 16.50
CA LYS A 14 10.60 12.05 17.27
C LYS A 14 9.10 11.80 17.24
N GLU A 15 8.56 11.52 16.05
CA GLU A 15 7.12 11.26 15.88
C GLU A 15 6.79 9.79 16.12
N THR A 16 6.16 9.51 17.26
CA THR A 16 5.85 8.12 17.69
C THR A 16 4.51 7.61 17.18
N ASN A 17 3.59 8.49 16.76
CA ASN A 17 2.22 8.15 16.36
C ASN A 17 2.05 7.85 14.87
N TRP A 18 3.01 8.24 14.02
CA TRP A 18 2.94 8.00 12.57
C TRP A 18 3.37 6.57 12.15
N PRO A 19 4.44 5.97 12.70
CA PRO A 19 4.85 4.61 12.32
C PRO A 19 3.81 3.56 12.71
N GLN A 20 3.28 2.82 11.73
CA GLN A 20 2.34 1.72 11.97
C GLN A 20 3.06 0.36 12.08
N THR A 21 4.25 0.26 11.50
CA THR A 21 5.07 -0.94 11.43
C THR A 21 6.52 -0.69 11.88
N ALA A 22 7.28 -1.77 12.05
CA ALA A 22 8.72 -1.69 12.30
C ALA A 22 9.50 -1.02 11.15
N ILE A 23 9.02 -1.11 9.91
CA ILE A 23 9.69 -0.55 8.72
C ILE A 23 9.53 0.97 8.68
N ASP A 24 8.34 1.46 9.04
CA ASP A 24 8.01 2.89 9.00
C ASP A 24 8.92 3.73 9.90
N ARG A 25 9.48 3.15 10.97
CA ARG A 25 10.49 3.80 11.82
C ARG A 25 11.78 4.10 11.07
N PHE A 26 12.23 3.23 10.15
CA PHE A 26 13.41 3.48 9.32
C PHE A 26 13.13 4.54 8.25
N VAL A 27 11.93 4.53 7.67
CA VAL A 27 11.47 5.57 6.73
C VAL A 27 11.41 6.93 7.42
N LEU A 28 10.76 6.99 8.59
CA LEU A 28 10.63 8.21 9.38
C LEU A 28 11.99 8.72 9.89
N ALA A 29 12.90 7.85 10.35
CA ALA A 29 14.24 8.27 10.77
C ALA A 29 15.06 8.89 9.63
N ARG A 30 14.87 8.45 8.38
CA ARG A 30 15.41 9.14 7.19
C ARG A 30 14.73 10.49 6.99
N LEU A 31 13.39 10.53 6.97
CA LEU A 31 12.61 11.76 6.76
C LEU A 31 12.95 12.85 7.79
N GLU A 32 12.99 12.52 9.08
CA GLU A 32 13.35 13.43 10.17
C GLU A 32 14.79 13.96 10.07
N ARG A 33 15.72 13.15 9.56
CA ARG A 33 17.10 13.60 9.30
C ARG A 33 17.16 14.61 8.16
N GLU A 34 16.42 14.39 7.07
CA GLU A 34 16.34 15.34 5.95
C GLU A 34 15.37 16.51 6.22
N GLN A 35 14.80 16.60 7.42
CA GLN A 35 13.80 17.60 7.83
C GLN A 35 12.52 17.61 6.97
N LEU A 36 12.16 16.46 6.39
CA LEU A 36 10.94 16.27 5.61
C LEU A 36 9.83 15.66 6.47
N PRO A 37 8.58 16.15 6.41
CA PRO A 37 7.44 15.46 6.99
C PRO A 37 7.03 14.26 6.10
N PRO A 38 6.41 13.20 6.67
CA PRO A 38 5.74 12.19 5.87
C PRO A 38 4.59 12.77 5.04
N SER A 39 4.37 12.25 3.84
CA SER A 39 3.23 12.64 3.01
C SER A 39 1.89 12.26 3.67
N PRO A 40 0.83 13.08 3.54
CA PRO A 40 -0.49 12.73 4.04
C PRO A 40 -1.06 11.52 3.29
N ARG A 41 -1.93 10.73 3.96
CA ARG A 41 -2.67 9.65 3.31
C ARG A 41 -3.57 10.24 2.22
N ALA A 42 -3.53 9.66 1.02
CA ALA A 42 -4.41 10.07 -0.08
C ALA A 42 -5.88 9.79 0.26
N ASP A 43 -6.78 10.53 -0.39
CA ASP A 43 -8.23 10.36 -0.25
C ASP A 43 -8.71 9.00 -0.79
N LYS A 44 -9.95 8.61 -0.42
CA LYS A 44 -10.51 7.31 -0.79
C LYS A 44 -10.65 7.11 -2.32
N ALA A 45 -10.98 8.15 -3.09
CA ALA A 45 -11.11 8.01 -4.54
C ALA A 45 -9.74 7.82 -5.22
N THR A 46 -8.74 8.60 -4.81
CA THR A 46 -7.35 8.44 -5.26
C THR A 46 -6.77 7.08 -4.87
N LEU A 47 -7.01 6.60 -3.64
CA LEU A 47 -6.57 5.27 -3.20
C LEU A 47 -7.23 4.15 -4.02
N CYS A 48 -8.54 4.23 -4.27
CA CYS A 48 -9.26 3.25 -5.08
C CYS A 48 -8.74 3.20 -6.52
N ARG A 49 -8.53 4.37 -7.13
CA ARG A 49 -7.98 4.47 -8.49
C ARG A 49 -6.57 3.89 -8.59
N ARG A 50 -5.70 4.19 -7.62
CA ARG A 50 -4.32 3.65 -7.57
C ARG A 50 -4.34 2.13 -7.43
N LEU A 51 -4.99 1.59 -6.39
CA LEU A 51 -5.05 0.14 -6.17
C LEU A 51 -5.62 -0.64 -7.36
N SER A 52 -6.68 -0.13 -8.00
CA SER A 52 -7.27 -0.79 -9.17
C SER A 52 -6.28 -0.85 -10.34
N LEU A 53 -5.56 0.24 -10.62
CA LEU A 53 -4.52 0.28 -11.66
C LEU A 53 -3.31 -0.60 -11.29
N ASP A 54 -2.81 -0.51 -10.06
CA ASP A 54 -1.61 -1.21 -9.57
C ASP A 54 -1.83 -2.73 -9.42
N LEU A 55 -3.07 -3.18 -9.23
CA LEU A 55 -3.43 -4.60 -9.10
C LEU A 55 -4.00 -5.20 -10.38
N THR A 56 -4.81 -4.47 -11.15
CA THR A 56 -5.54 -5.02 -12.31
C THR A 56 -5.20 -4.37 -13.66
N GLY A 57 -4.34 -3.35 -13.68
CA GLY A 57 -3.96 -2.61 -14.89
C GLY A 57 -5.10 -1.76 -15.49
N LEU A 58 -6.21 -1.60 -14.77
CA LEU A 58 -7.45 -0.95 -15.22
C LEU A 58 -7.93 0.06 -14.17
N PRO A 59 -8.70 1.10 -14.56
CA PRO A 59 -9.41 1.95 -13.61
C PRO A 59 -10.58 1.17 -12.97
N PRO A 60 -11.03 1.56 -11.76
CA PRO A 60 -12.19 0.95 -11.12
C PRO A 60 -13.48 1.33 -11.86
N THR A 61 -14.51 0.48 -11.80
CA THR A 61 -15.86 0.88 -12.21
C THR A 61 -16.48 1.88 -11.22
N LEU A 62 -17.62 2.48 -11.59
CA LEU A 62 -18.39 3.35 -10.70
C LEU A 62 -18.85 2.58 -9.46
N ASP A 63 -19.47 1.41 -9.66
CA ASP A 63 -19.93 0.51 -8.59
C ASP A 63 -18.80 0.15 -7.61
N GLU A 64 -17.60 -0.14 -8.13
CA GLU A 64 -16.42 -0.47 -7.31
C GLU A 64 -15.93 0.71 -6.47
N LEU A 65 -15.98 1.91 -7.05
CA LEU A 65 -15.60 3.16 -6.39
C LEU A 65 -16.63 3.54 -5.32
N GLU A 66 -17.93 3.55 -5.66
CA GLU A 66 -19.03 3.85 -4.74
C GLU A 66 -19.06 2.86 -3.56
N THR A 67 -18.88 1.56 -3.82
CA THR A 67 -18.76 0.54 -2.77
C THR A 67 -17.65 0.88 -1.79
N PHE A 68 -16.46 1.27 -2.27
CA PHE A 68 -15.36 1.63 -1.39
C PHE A 68 -15.56 2.99 -0.69
N LEU A 69 -16.12 3.99 -1.37
CA LEU A 69 -16.42 5.30 -0.78
C LEU A 69 -17.39 5.17 0.39
N ASN A 70 -18.45 4.37 0.22
CA ASN A 70 -19.52 4.17 1.19
C ASN A 70 -19.19 3.14 2.30
N ASP A 71 -18.16 2.29 2.16
CA ASP A 71 -17.69 1.46 3.27
C ASP A 71 -16.90 2.31 4.28
N HIS A 72 -17.53 2.62 5.42
CA HIS A 72 -16.94 3.36 6.54
C HIS A 72 -16.36 2.45 7.65
N THR A 73 -16.31 1.14 7.45
CA THR A 73 -15.73 0.21 8.44
C THR A 73 -14.19 0.34 8.48
N PRO A 74 -13.53 0.00 9.62
CA PRO A 74 -12.07 0.04 9.71
C PRO A 74 -11.35 -0.84 8.68
N GLN A 75 -12.00 -1.89 8.18
CA GLN A 75 -11.48 -2.86 7.21
C GLN A 75 -11.83 -2.54 5.73
N ALA A 76 -12.37 -1.34 5.45
CA ALA A 76 -12.79 -0.96 4.10
C ALA A 76 -11.67 -1.05 3.05
N TYR A 77 -10.42 -0.77 3.45
CA TYR A 77 -9.25 -0.79 2.57
C TYR A 77 -8.80 -2.22 2.25
N GLU A 78 -8.79 -3.08 3.26
CA GLU A 78 -8.42 -4.49 3.19
C GLU A 78 -9.41 -5.24 2.30
N LYS A 79 -10.73 -5.04 2.51
CA LYS A 79 -11.80 -5.56 1.64
C LYS A 79 -11.63 -5.17 0.17
N LEU A 80 -11.20 -3.93 -0.11
CA LEU A 80 -10.95 -3.47 -1.48
C LEU A 80 -9.74 -4.21 -2.08
N VAL A 81 -8.66 -4.38 -1.33
CA VAL A 81 -7.48 -5.14 -1.76
C VAL A 81 -7.85 -6.60 -2.03
N ASP A 82 -8.53 -7.27 -1.10
CA ASP A 82 -8.97 -8.67 -1.25
C ASP A 82 -9.83 -8.85 -2.51
N ARG A 83 -10.80 -7.95 -2.72
CA ARG A 83 -11.70 -7.98 -3.89
C ARG A 83 -10.97 -7.76 -5.22
N LEU A 84 -9.93 -6.92 -5.24
CA LEU A 84 -9.10 -6.69 -6.44
C LEU A 84 -8.17 -7.89 -6.70
N LEU A 85 -7.56 -8.46 -5.66
CA LEU A 85 -6.71 -9.66 -5.75
C LEU A 85 -7.50 -10.91 -6.17
N SER A 86 -8.78 -11.03 -5.78
CA SER A 86 -9.66 -12.13 -6.21
C SER A 86 -10.15 -12.01 -7.66
N SER A 87 -9.90 -10.90 -8.34
CA SER A 87 -10.33 -10.70 -9.73
C SER A 87 -9.41 -11.46 -10.70
N PRO A 88 -9.94 -12.17 -11.73
CA PRO A 88 -9.11 -12.74 -12.80
C PRO A 88 -8.16 -11.71 -13.44
N ARG A 89 -8.59 -10.44 -13.50
CA ARG A 89 -7.82 -9.29 -13.97
C ARG A 89 -6.50 -9.08 -13.23
N TYR A 90 -6.40 -9.45 -11.95
CA TYR A 90 -5.12 -9.43 -11.22
C TYR A 90 -4.15 -10.45 -11.79
N GLY A 91 -4.61 -11.67 -12.06
CA GLY A 91 -3.82 -12.71 -12.72
C GLY A 91 -3.41 -12.29 -14.14
N GLU A 92 -4.34 -11.80 -14.94
CA GLU A 92 -4.11 -11.28 -16.30
C GLU A 92 -3.07 -10.15 -16.32
N HIS A 93 -3.21 -9.17 -15.41
CA HIS A 93 -2.27 -8.04 -15.33
C HIS A 93 -0.89 -8.48 -14.85
N ARG A 94 -0.80 -9.39 -13.88
CA ARG A 94 0.48 -9.90 -13.36
C ARG A 94 1.18 -10.82 -14.36
N ALA A 95 0.44 -11.62 -15.13
CA ALA A 95 0.99 -12.49 -16.17
C ALA A 95 1.71 -11.71 -17.28
N ARG A 96 1.23 -10.50 -17.63
CA ARG A 96 1.86 -9.63 -18.64
C ARG A 96 3.36 -9.45 -18.43
N TYR A 97 3.80 -9.19 -17.19
CA TYR A 97 5.21 -9.01 -16.85
C TYR A 97 6.10 -10.25 -17.06
N TRP A 98 5.51 -11.42 -17.34
CA TRP A 98 6.22 -12.67 -17.67
C TRP A 98 6.01 -13.11 -19.13
N LEU A 99 5.13 -12.43 -19.87
CA LEU A 99 4.82 -12.70 -21.28
C LEU A 99 5.43 -11.64 -22.23
N ASP A 100 5.70 -10.44 -21.71
CA ASP A 100 6.37 -9.34 -22.41
C ASP A 100 7.93 -9.40 -22.24
N ALA A 101 8.49 -10.54 -21.81
CA ALA A 101 9.87 -10.71 -21.33
C ALA A 101 10.68 -11.77 -22.11
#